data_AF-A0A2V8BG35-F1
#
_entry.id   AF-A0A2V8BG35-F1
#
_cell.length_a   1.000
_cell.length_b   1.000
_cell.length_c   1.000
_cell.angle_alpha   90.00
_cell.angle_beta   90.00
_cell.angle_gamma   90.00
#
_symmetry.space_group_name_H-M   'P 1'
#
loop_
_entity.id
_entity.type
_entity.pdbx_description
1 polymer ?
#
loop_
_entity_poly.entity_id
_entity_poly.type
_entity_poly.pdbx_seq_one_letter_code
_entity_poly.pdbx_strand_id
1 'polypeptide(L)'
;MGSGAFHRPCLDQGGRTEAAARTPRQAVQRPDPAGARSPQRPDRRSPVRRAARRSPRGARAGLRGPRHRHRRGSRSSRRYRDAPRRARGDLSLSSLDPARDDRAPVERSRAVNDGHLDFDVVEVADVSRHFGRRRALSHISLTARAGDIVGLLGPNGAGKSTLIAVLATLAAPNSGEVRYGNRPARRLGPGLRDRIGLLAHELHLYPELSARQNLRFFAQLYGLATRGPVDRALEAAGLSDRADEVVSGFSRGMRQRLALERALLHRPRLVLFDEPFTGLDDRAVGLASDRLRRLAADGAIVVLATHDLDLADGLVTRVALIRDGRLLSDEPASTGLRARYRALIGAT
;
A
#
# COMPACT_ATOMS: atom_id res chain seq x y z
N MET A 1 -23.47 57.29 -15.33
CA MET A 1 -22.96 58.67 -15.12
C MET A 1 -21.48 58.50 -14.84
N GLY A 2 -20.53 58.58 -15.79
CA GLY A 2 -20.20 59.66 -16.75
C GLY A 2 -19.14 60.59 -16.11
N SER A 3 -18.10 61.15 -16.71
CA SER A 3 -17.38 61.06 -18.02
C SER A 3 -15.95 61.67 -17.80
N GLY A 4 -14.92 61.68 -18.65
CA GLY A 4 -14.63 61.15 -20.01
C GLY A 4 -13.13 61.44 -20.35
N ALA A 5 -12.41 60.54 -21.02
CA ALA A 5 -12.03 60.60 -22.44
C ALA A 5 -11.15 61.81 -22.91
N PHE A 6 -9.89 61.55 -23.29
CA PHE A 6 -9.08 62.27 -24.31
C PHE A 6 -7.99 61.30 -24.83
N HIS A 7 -8.08 60.72 -26.04
CA HIS A 7 -7.76 61.22 -27.40
C HIS A 7 -6.30 61.02 -27.88
N ARG A 8 -6.12 60.06 -28.80
CA ARG A 8 -5.05 59.96 -29.83
C ARG A 8 -5.38 60.91 -31.00
N PRO A 9 -4.42 61.38 -31.83
CA PRO A 9 -3.82 60.65 -32.99
C PRO A 9 -2.33 61.03 -33.27
N CYS A 10 -1.67 60.76 -34.41
CA CYS A 10 -1.44 59.57 -35.27
C CYS A 10 -0.42 59.98 -36.40
N LEU A 11 0.06 59.04 -37.24
CA LEU A 11 0.71 59.24 -38.57
C LEU A 11 2.17 59.81 -38.63
N ASP A 12 3.05 59.52 -39.61
CA ASP A 12 3.14 58.47 -40.68
C ASP A 12 4.52 58.53 -41.45
N GLN A 13 4.85 57.48 -42.24
CA GLN A 13 5.85 57.38 -43.36
C GLN A 13 7.37 57.46 -43.06
N GLY A 14 8.28 56.82 -43.84
CA GLY A 14 8.14 55.85 -44.97
C GLY A 14 9.39 55.77 -45.89
N GLY A 15 9.57 54.67 -46.66
CA GLY A 15 10.60 54.49 -47.74
C GLY A 15 11.81 53.60 -47.38
N ARG A 16 12.03 52.38 -47.96
CA ARG A 16 12.53 51.97 -49.31
C ARG A 16 14.03 52.27 -49.53
N THR A 17 14.92 51.38 -50.03
CA THR A 17 14.94 50.54 -51.27
C THR A 17 15.85 49.27 -51.12
N GLU A 18 15.53 48.08 -51.70
CA GLU A 18 16.11 47.42 -52.93
C GLU A 18 17.64 47.13 -52.98
N ALA A 19 18.20 46.06 -53.60
CA ALA A 19 17.69 44.76 -54.09
C ALA A 19 18.83 43.78 -54.57
N ALA A 20 18.48 42.48 -54.70
CA ALA A 20 18.92 41.50 -55.73
C ALA A 20 20.29 40.75 -55.74
N ALA A 21 20.20 39.52 -56.28
CA ALA A 21 21.20 38.61 -56.89
C ALA A 21 21.89 37.53 -56.02
N ARG A 22 22.21 36.30 -56.51
CA ARG A 22 21.57 35.34 -57.47
C ARG A 22 22.29 33.96 -57.35
N THR A 23 21.63 32.86 -57.70
CA THR A 23 22.10 31.45 -57.55
C THR A 23 23.14 31.03 -58.63
N PRO A 24 23.84 29.86 -58.54
CA PRO A 24 23.26 28.62 -59.11
C PRO A 24 23.57 27.25 -58.44
N ARG A 25 22.62 26.35 -58.70
CA ARG A 25 22.54 24.87 -58.60
C ARG A 25 23.83 24.04 -58.80
N GLN A 26 23.84 22.86 -58.16
CA GLN A 26 23.95 21.55 -58.86
C GLN A 26 23.22 20.44 -58.06
N ALA A 27 22.90 19.31 -58.70
CA ALA A 27 22.00 18.27 -58.17
C ALA A 27 22.34 16.88 -58.75
N VAL A 28 21.57 15.84 -58.33
CA VAL A 28 21.59 14.44 -58.85
C VAL A 28 22.77 13.62 -58.24
N GLN A 29 22.64 12.38 -57.75
CA GLN A 29 21.94 11.17 -58.29
C GLN A 29 21.60 10.14 -57.18
N ARG A 30 20.55 9.32 -57.39
CA ARG A 30 20.41 7.95 -56.80
C ARG A 30 20.75 6.93 -57.91
N PRO A 31 21.21 5.71 -57.58
CA PRO A 31 20.31 4.55 -57.70
C PRO A 31 20.56 3.38 -56.70
N ASP A 32 19.47 2.65 -56.38
CA ASP A 32 19.46 1.20 -56.08
C ASP A 32 19.32 0.44 -57.44
N PRO A 33 19.60 -0.89 -57.61
CA PRO A 33 19.35 -1.97 -56.63
C PRO A 33 20.28 -3.24 -56.71
N ALA A 34 19.81 -4.34 -56.09
CA ALA A 34 20.02 -5.77 -56.45
C ALA A 34 21.15 -6.61 -55.79
N GLY A 35 20.80 -7.22 -54.64
CA GLY A 35 20.70 -8.68 -54.44
C GLY A 35 21.82 -9.67 -54.80
N ALA A 36 22.30 -10.44 -53.80
CA ALA A 36 22.79 -11.82 -53.99
C ALA A 36 22.73 -12.70 -52.72
N ARG A 37 21.83 -13.70 -52.76
CA ARG A 37 21.97 -15.12 -52.35
C ARG A 37 22.78 -15.53 -51.10
N SER A 38 22.12 -16.32 -50.25
CA SER A 38 22.70 -17.23 -49.25
C SER A 38 23.62 -18.31 -49.86
N PRO A 39 24.50 -18.90 -49.05
CA PRO A 39 24.78 -20.33 -49.07
C PRO A 39 24.38 -21.04 -47.77
N GLN A 40 24.13 -22.34 -47.86
CA GLN A 40 23.72 -23.20 -46.75
C GLN A 40 24.94 -23.83 -46.04
N ARG A 41 24.79 -24.08 -44.72
CA ARG A 41 25.23 -25.27 -43.92
C ARG A 41 26.55 -26.00 -44.29
N PRO A 42 27.34 -26.43 -43.27
CA PRO A 42 27.02 -27.75 -42.69
C PRO A 42 27.10 -27.91 -41.17
N ASP A 43 26.27 -28.86 -40.73
CA ASP A 43 26.30 -29.68 -39.52
C ASP A 43 27.65 -29.84 -38.77
N ARG A 44 27.61 -29.73 -37.44
CA ARG A 44 28.47 -30.51 -36.53
C ARG A 44 27.70 -31.00 -35.31
N ARG A 45 27.28 -32.27 -35.37
CA ARG A 45 26.79 -33.05 -34.24
C ARG A 45 27.93 -33.54 -33.34
N SER A 46 27.54 -34.05 -32.17
CA SER A 46 28.21 -35.08 -31.34
C SER A 46 29.06 -34.56 -30.16
N PRO A 47 29.31 -35.41 -29.13
CA PRO A 47 28.28 -36.13 -28.36
C PRO A 47 28.57 -36.12 -26.83
N VAL A 48 27.54 -36.18 -25.98
CA VAL A 48 27.72 -36.54 -24.55
C VAL A 48 27.26 -37.98 -24.32
N ARG A 49 28.22 -38.83 -23.93
CA ARG A 49 28.05 -40.28 -23.77
C ARG A 49 27.27 -40.65 -22.51
N ARG A 50 26.46 -41.71 -22.60
CA ARG A 50 26.10 -42.56 -21.45
C ARG A 50 27.37 -43.21 -20.87
N ALA A 51 27.48 -43.24 -19.55
CA ALA A 51 28.18 -44.32 -18.84
C ALA A 51 27.59 -44.50 -17.44
N ALA A 52 27.05 -45.70 -17.17
CA ALA A 52 26.76 -46.16 -15.81
C ALA A 52 27.84 -47.17 -15.38
N ARG A 53 28.30 -47.13 -14.12
CA ARG A 53 28.78 -48.31 -13.36
C ARG A 53 29.15 -47.98 -11.89
N ARG A 54 28.46 -48.69 -10.99
CA ARG A 54 28.97 -49.43 -9.80
C ARG A 54 30.00 -48.77 -8.84
N SER A 55 29.56 -48.58 -7.57
CA SER A 55 30.07 -49.19 -6.31
C SER A 55 31.59 -49.22 -6.01
N PRO A 56 32.07 -48.99 -4.74
CA PRO A 56 31.69 -49.87 -3.61
C PRO A 56 31.74 -49.34 -2.13
N ARG A 57 31.01 -50.07 -1.27
CA ARG A 57 31.28 -50.51 0.14
C ARG A 57 32.08 -49.63 1.15
N GLY A 58 31.41 -49.38 2.29
CA GLY A 58 31.92 -49.66 3.67
C GLY A 58 32.17 -48.43 4.58
N ALA A 59 31.99 -48.47 5.92
CA ALA A 59 31.47 -49.51 6.82
C ALA A 59 31.02 -48.98 8.22
N ARG A 60 30.04 -49.67 8.84
CA ARG A 60 29.81 -49.98 10.29
C ARG A 60 30.05 -48.97 11.45
N ALA A 61 28.99 -48.72 12.23
CA ALA A 61 28.78 -49.00 13.68
C ALA A 61 27.28 -48.66 14.01
N GLY A 62 26.46 -49.36 14.81
CA GLY A 62 26.61 -50.01 16.13
C GLY A 62 25.98 -49.06 17.19
N LEU A 63 24.90 -49.31 17.95
CA LEU A 63 24.44 -50.47 18.75
C LEU A 63 22.90 -50.38 18.97
N ARG A 64 22.08 -51.43 18.77
CA ARG A 64 21.52 -52.41 19.75
C ARG A 64 20.65 -51.89 20.92
N GLY A 65 19.37 -52.29 20.90
CA GLY A 65 18.39 -52.32 22.02
C GLY A 65 17.25 -53.33 21.70
N PRO A 66 16.63 -54.04 22.67
CA PRO A 66 16.09 -55.38 22.41
C PRO A 66 14.56 -55.52 22.17
N ARG A 67 14.17 -56.68 21.63
CA ARG A 67 12.78 -57.17 21.50
C ARG A 67 12.43 -58.11 22.67
N HIS A 68 11.17 -58.14 23.11
CA HIS A 68 10.59 -59.28 23.84
C HIS A 68 9.22 -59.71 23.29
N ARG A 69 8.81 -60.94 23.60
CA ARG A 69 7.74 -61.72 22.91
C ARG A 69 6.41 -61.79 23.70
N HIS A 70 5.33 -62.02 22.94
CA HIS A 70 4.07 -62.73 23.26
C HIS A 70 3.70 -63.09 24.72
N ARG A 71 2.42 -62.85 25.11
CA ARG A 71 1.34 -63.88 25.03
C ARG A 71 -0.09 -63.38 25.36
N ARG A 72 -1.05 -64.02 24.69
CA ARG A 72 -2.50 -64.26 24.98
C ARG A 72 -3.20 -63.52 26.15
N GLY A 73 -4.43 -63.04 25.88
CA GLY A 73 -5.63 -63.72 26.40
C GLY A 73 -6.83 -62.92 26.95
N SER A 74 -8.02 -63.31 26.50
CA SER A 74 -9.36 -63.19 27.16
C SER A 74 -10.19 -61.90 27.02
N ARG A 75 -11.51 -62.05 27.25
CA ARG A 75 -12.62 -61.11 26.94
C ARG A 75 -13.31 -60.62 28.22
N SER A 76 -13.73 -59.35 28.25
CA SER A 76 -14.99 -58.87 28.86
C SER A 76 -15.23 -57.44 28.35
N SER A 77 -16.32 -57.10 27.63
CA SER A 77 -17.71 -56.93 28.07
C SER A 77 -17.92 -55.85 29.16
N ARG A 78 -18.27 -54.61 28.74
CA ARG A 78 -19.38 -53.80 29.30
C ARG A 78 -19.58 -52.45 28.59
N ARG A 79 -20.74 -52.33 27.93
CA ARG A 79 -21.64 -51.16 27.82
C ARG A 79 -21.02 -49.75 27.90
N TYR A 80 -20.99 -49.04 26.77
CA TYR A 80 -21.21 -47.59 26.76
C TYR A 80 -22.68 -47.33 26.39
N ARG A 81 -23.34 -46.37 27.04
CA ARG A 81 -24.77 -46.07 26.85
C ARG A 81 -24.97 -44.99 25.78
N ASP A 82 -26.17 -44.98 25.20
CA ASP A 82 -26.61 -44.02 24.20
C ASP A 82 -26.61 -42.56 24.67
N ALA A 83 -26.38 -41.65 23.72
CA ALA A 83 -26.81 -40.26 23.77
C ALA A 83 -27.42 -39.90 22.38
N PRO A 84 -28.50 -39.10 22.32
CA PRO A 84 -29.46 -39.23 21.22
C PRO A 84 -29.11 -38.45 19.94
N ARG A 85 -29.51 -39.03 18.81
CA ARG A 85 -29.59 -38.34 17.52
C ARG A 85 -30.61 -37.20 17.59
N ARG A 86 -30.28 -36.01 17.07
CA ARG A 86 -31.24 -35.00 16.61
C ARG A 86 -30.98 -34.65 15.15
N ALA A 87 -32.05 -34.21 14.48
CA ALA A 87 -32.19 -34.29 13.04
C ALA A 87 -31.28 -33.33 12.25
N ARG A 88 -31.01 -33.69 11.00
CA ARG A 88 -30.60 -32.74 9.95
C ARG A 88 -31.80 -31.83 9.68
N GLY A 89 -31.59 -30.52 9.79
CA GLY A 89 -32.47 -29.51 9.20
C GLY A 89 -31.69 -28.77 8.14
N ASP A 90 -32.21 -28.72 6.92
CA ASP A 90 -31.63 -27.94 5.84
C ASP A 90 -31.78 -26.44 6.15
N LEU A 91 -30.68 -25.69 6.03
CA LEU A 91 -30.69 -24.23 6.13
C LEU A 91 -30.53 -23.63 4.74
N SER A 92 -31.64 -23.44 4.05
CA SER A 92 -31.70 -22.66 2.81
C SER A 92 -31.53 -21.17 3.11
N LEU A 93 -30.35 -20.62 2.79
CA LEU A 93 -30.06 -19.18 2.86
C LEU A 93 -30.74 -18.42 1.71
N SER A 94 -32.06 -18.35 1.73
CA SER A 94 -32.88 -17.80 0.64
C SER A 94 -34.01 -16.88 1.14
N SER A 95 -33.66 -15.82 1.86
CA SER A 95 -34.43 -14.56 1.97
C SER A 95 -33.72 -13.56 2.90
N LEU A 96 -32.88 -12.69 2.33
CA LEU A 96 -32.49 -11.43 2.97
C LEU A 96 -33.08 -10.29 2.13
N ASP A 97 -34.33 -9.94 2.42
CA ASP A 97 -34.99 -8.79 1.81
C ASP A 97 -34.23 -7.50 2.16
N PRO A 98 -33.78 -6.70 1.18
CA PRO A 98 -32.91 -5.55 1.42
C PRO A 98 -33.68 -4.27 1.80
N ALA A 99 -34.94 -4.38 2.25
CA ALA A 99 -35.83 -3.27 2.51
C ALA A 99 -36.35 -3.25 3.96
N ARG A 100 -36.05 -2.14 4.66
CA ARG A 100 -36.39 -1.81 6.06
C ARG A 100 -35.53 -2.52 7.11
N ASP A 101 -34.47 -1.83 7.53
CA ASP A 101 -33.90 -2.01 8.86
C ASP A 101 -33.55 -0.63 9.46
N ASP A 102 -34.58 0.12 9.84
CA ASP A 102 -34.46 1.32 10.68
C ASP A 102 -34.17 0.92 12.14
N ARG A 103 -33.15 0.08 12.35
CA ARG A 103 -32.66 -0.23 13.69
C ARG A 103 -31.98 1.01 14.25
N ALA A 104 -32.50 1.46 15.39
CA ALA A 104 -31.94 2.57 16.14
C ALA A 104 -30.43 2.39 16.32
N PRO A 105 -29.63 3.48 16.27
CA PRO A 105 -28.20 3.38 16.48
C PRO A 105 -27.90 2.66 17.79
N VAL A 106 -26.99 1.68 17.76
CA VAL A 106 -26.44 1.09 18.99
C VAL A 106 -25.85 2.24 19.79
N GLU A 107 -26.47 2.59 20.92
CA GLU A 107 -26.06 3.71 21.76
C GLU A 107 -24.68 3.41 22.36
N ARG A 108 -23.63 3.82 21.64
CA ARG A 108 -22.36 4.12 22.29
C ARG A 108 -22.68 5.22 23.30
N SER A 109 -22.42 4.92 24.57
CA SER A 109 -22.62 5.82 25.70
C SER A 109 -22.25 7.25 25.30
N ARG A 110 -23.20 8.18 25.43
CA ARG A 110 -23.06 9.59 25.03
C ARG A 110 -22.08 10.32 25.97
N ALA A 111 -20.80 9.99 25.86
CA ALA A 111 -19.74 10.93 26.14
C ALA A 111 -19.68 11.93 24.97
N VAL A 112 -20.66 12.85 24.93
CA VAL A 112 -20.49 14.12 24.22
C VAL A 112 -19.37 14.84 24.96
N ASN A 113 -18.19 14.87 24.35
CA ASN A 113 -17.08 15.67 24.85
C ASN A 113 -16.39 16.28 23.64
N ASP A 114 -16.56 17.60 23.49
CA ASP A 114 -16.03 18.40 22.37
C ASP A 114 -14.51 18.44 22.45
N GLY A 115 -13.89 17.45 21.79
CA GLY A 115 -12.46 17.24 21.84
C GLY A 115 -12.03 16.21 20.83
N HIS A 116 -12.26 16.48 19.54
CA HIS A 116 -11.60 15.72 18.47
C HIS A 116 -10.11 15.65 18.80
N LEU A 117 -9.58 14.42 18.82
CA LEU A 117 -8.18 14.16 19.12
C LEU A 117 -7.32 14.71 17.97
N ASP A 118 -6.96 15.98 18.07
CA ASP A 118 -6.12 16.68 17.10
C ASP A 118 -4.68 16.73 17.56
N PHE A 119 -3.81 16.63 16.57
CA PHE A 119 -2.36 16.66 16.69
C PHE A 119 -1.78 16.99 15.31
N ASP A 120 -0.91 17.99 15.27
CA ASP A 120 -0.21 18.42 14.04
C ASP A 120 1.22 17.85 13.97
N VAL A 121 1.57 16.96 14.90
CA VAL A 121 2.88 16.32 15.03
C VAL A 121 2.70 14.87 15.47
N VAL A 122 3.44 13.96 14.85
CA VAL A 122 3.70 12.62 15.36
C VAL A 122 5.21 12.45 15.54
N GLU A 123 5.62 12.18 16.76
CA GLU A 123 7.02 12.01 17.16
C GLU A 123 7.24 10.55 17.56
N VAL A 124 8.26 9.94 16.96
CA VAL A 124 8.81 8.64 17.37
C VAL A 124 10.13 8.94 18.04
N ALA A 125 10.30 8.51 19.30
CA ALA A 125 11.49 8.77 20.10
C ALA A 125 12.11 7.46 20.58
N ASP A 126 13.31 7.13 20.07
CA ASP A 126 14.13 5.96 20.39
C ASP A 126 13.40 4.60 20.32
N VAL A 127 12.47 4.46 19.37
CA VAL A 127 11.61 3.27 19.30
C VAL A 127 12.38 2.05 18.82
N SER A 128 12.35 1.00 19.65
CA SER A 128 12.76 -0.35 19.27
C SER A 128 11.60 -1.33 19.36
N ARG A 129 11.59 -2.34 18.48
CA ARG A 129 10.57 -3.40 18.44
C ARG A 129 11.23 -4.73 18.06
N HIS A 130 10.91 -5.77 18.81
CA HIS A 130 11.45 -7.12 18.63
C HIS A 130 10.31 -8.14 18.52
N PHE A 131 10.51 -9.16 17.69
CA PHE A 131 9.62 -10.31 17.58
C PHE A 131 10.46 -11.57 17.83
N GLY A 132 10.37 -12.10 19.05
CA GLY A 132 11.29 -13.12 19.53
C GLY A 132 12.74 -12.65 19.40
N ARG A 133 13.57 -13.40 18.66
CA ARG A 133 14.99 -13.08 18.43
C ARG A 133 15.22 -12.03 17.33
N ARG A 134 14.20 -11.70 16.51
CA ARG A 134 14.34 -10.73 15.42
C ARG A 134 14.12 -9.32 15.93
N ARG A 135 15.15 -8.47 15.87
CA ARG A 135 15.00 -7.01 16.02
C ARG A 135 14.41 -6.47 14.71
N ALA A 136 13.22 -5.87 14.78
CA ALA A 136 12.50 -5.33 13.61
C ALA A 136 12.59 -3.80 13.53
N LEU A 137 12.69 -3.13 14.67
CA LEU A 137 13.07 -1.72 14.80
C LEU A 137 14.13 -1.58 15.90
N SER A 138 15.05 -0.64 15.73
CA SER A 138 16.23 -0.44 16.57
C SER A 138 16.55 1.06 16.66
N HIS A 139 16.15 1.71 17.75
CA HIS A 139 16.46 3.12 18.03
C HIS A 139 15.99 4.07 16.91
N ILE A 140 14.76 3.88 16.42
CA ILE A 140 14.14 4.76 15.42
C ILE A 140 13.67 6.04 16.11
N SER A 141 14.15 7.18 15.63
CA SER A 141 13.65 8.50 16.00
C SER A 141 13.30 9.31 14.75
N LEU A 142 12.05 9.75 14.61
CA LEU A 142 11.59 10.55 13.48
C LEU A 142 10.43 11.46 13.91
N THR A 143 10.26 12.59 13.22
CA THR A 143 9.10 13.48 13.43
C THR A 143 8.37 13.71 12.10
N ALA A 144 7.05 13.55 12.09
CA ALA A 144 6.18 13.91 10.98
C ALA A 144 5.20 15.00 11.44
N ARG A 145 4.88 15.96 10.56
CA ARG A 145 4.04 17.13 10.86
C ARG A 145 2.82 17.21 9.94
N ALA A 146 1.81 18.00 10.30
CA ALA A 146 0.69 18.33 9.42
C ALA A 146 1.21 18.93 8.11
N GLY A 147 0.74 18.42 6.98
CA GLY A 147 1.28 18.76 5.66
C GLY A 147 2.43 17.88 5.17
N ASP A 148 3.05 17.05 6.03
CA ASP A 148 4.07 16.11 5.57
C ASP A 148 3.45 14.93 4.81
N ILE A 149 4.09 14.58 3.69
CA ILE A 149 4.01 13.26 3.06
C ILE A 149 5.38 12.61 3.25
N VAL A 150 5.51 11.75 4.26
CA VAL A 150 6.75 11.05 4.60
C VAL A 150 6.83 9.72 3.85
N GLY A 151 7.80 9.60 2.95
CA GLY A 151 8.17 8.32 2.33
C GLY A 151 9.12 7.53 3.23
N LEU A 152 8.63 6.41 3.79
CA LEU A 152 9.49 5.38 4.39
C LEU A 152 10.05 4.52 3.26
N LEU A 153 11.34 4.62 3.00
CA LEU A 153 12.01 3.94 1.88
C LEU A 153 13.01 2.91 2.39
N GLY A 154 13.14 1.79 1.69
CA GLY A 154 14.07 0.74 2.06
C GLY A 154 13.69 -0.63 1.49
N PRO A 155 14.59 -1.62 1.55
CA PRO A 155 14.33 -2.96 1.04
C PRO A 155 13.22 -3.69 1.82
N ASN A 156 12.77 -4.81 1.28
CA ASN A 156 11.83 -5.69 1.97
C ASN A 156 12.46 -6.23 3.26
N GLY A 157 11.67 -6.23 4.34
CA GLY A 157 12.14 -6.65 5.66
C GLY A 157 12.92 -5.60 6.46
N ALA A 158 13.17 -4.40 5.91
CA ALA A 158 13.91 -3.31 6.58
C ALA A 158 13.21 -2.74 7.83
N GLY A 159 11.92 -3.01 8.05
CA GLY A 159 11.16 -2.56 9.22
C GLY A 159 9.98 -1.62 8.90
N LYS A 160 9.82 -1.16 7.64
CA LYS A 160 8.77 -0.21 7.21
C LYS A 160 7.36 -0.54 7.75
N SER A 161 6.85 -1.74 7.44
CA SER A 161 5.55 -2.23 7.90
C SER A 161 5.45 -2.36 9.43
N THR A 162 6.57 -2.64 10.12
CA THR A 162 6.61 -2.68 11.59
C THR A 162 6.48 -1.27 12.17
N LEU A 163 7.14 -0.28 11.58
CA LEU A 163 7.02 1.12 11.98
C LEU A 163 5.58 1.63 11.74
N ILE A 164 4.97 1.31 10.60
CA ILE A 164 3.55 1.56 10.35
C ILE A 164 2.66 0.90 11.41
N ALA A 165 2.90 -0.36 11.77
CA ALA A 165 2.11 -1.04 12.80
C ALA A 165 2.27 -0.40 14.20
N VAL A 166 3.44 0.15 14.52
CA VAL A 166 3.67 0.91 15.77
C VAL A 166 2.95 2.27 15.73
N LEU A 167 3.07 3.01 14.63
CA LEU A 167 2.34 4.26 14.38
C LEU A 167 0.81 4.06 14.32
N ALA A 168 0.34 2.88 13.95
CA ALA A 168 -1.07 2.52 13.95
C ALA A 168 -1.61 2.05 15.32
N THR A 169 -0.76 2.01 16.35
CA THR A 169 -1.02 1.41 17.68
C THR A 169 -1.32 -0.10 17.67
N LEU A 170 -1.06 -0.80 16.57
CA LEU A 170 -1.22 -2.26 16.44
C LEU A 170 -0.07 -3.04 17.09
N ALA A 171 1.11 -2.42 17.22
CA ALA A 171 2.24 -2.97 17.95
C ALA A 171 2.77 -1.96 18.97
N ALA A 172 2.85 -2.34 20.25
CA ALA A 172 3.52 -1.51 21.26
C ALA A 172 5.05 -1.53 21.04
N PRO A 173 5.77 -0.40 21.23
CA PRO A 173 7.22 -0.43 21.26
C PRO A 173 7.74 -1.28 22.44
N ASN A 174 8.93 -1.88 22.30
CA ASN A 174 9.64 -2.53 23.40
C ASN A 174 10.44 -1.53 24.25
N SER A 175 10.95 -0.48 23.62
CA SER A 175 11.58 0.69 24.24
C SER A 175 11.30 1.94 23.42
N GLY A 176 11.52 3.11 24.00
CA GLY A 176 11.13 4.39 23.38
C GLY A 176 9.62 4.66 23.48
N GLU A 177 9.16 5.75 22.86
CA GLU A 177 7.73 6.06 22.78
C GLU A 177 7.32 6.72 21.47
N VAL A 178 6.02 6.64 21.17
CA VAL A 178 5.37 7.43 20.11
C VAL A 178 4.43 8.43 20.76
N ARG A 179 4.48 9.67 20.30
CA ARG A 179 3.69 10.81 20.78
C ARG A 179 2.89 11.40 19.62
N TYR A 180 1.66 11.81 19.90
CA TYR A 180 0.75 12.47 18.98
C TYR A 180 0.44 13.83 19.60
N GLY A 181 1.03 14.87 19.04
CA GLY A 181 1.22 16.15 19.72
C GLY A 181 1.99 15.96 21.02
N ASN A 182 1.52 16.59 22.10
CA ASN A 182 2.14 16.50 23.42
C ASN A 182 1.78 15.22 24.23
N ARG A 183 1.05 14.26 23.65
CA ARG A 183 0.52 13.08 24.37
C ARG A 183 1.11 11.76 23.85
N PRO A 184 1.69 10.90 24.71
CA PRO A 184 2.17 9.58 24.29
C PRO A 184 1.00 8.63 24.00
N ALA A 185 1.17 7.72 23.03
CA ALA A 185 0.16 6.78 22.53
C ALA A 185 -0.65 6.09 23.66
N ARG A 186 0.06 5.62 24.69
CA ARG A 186 -0.48 4.92 25.87
C ARG A 186 -1.51 5.73 26.69
N ARG A 187 -1.55 7.05 26.54
CA ARG A 187 -2.50 7.95 27.24
C ARG A 187 -3.72 8.35 26.39
N LEU A 188 -3.75 7.97 25.11
CA LEU A 188 -4.79 8.42 24.17
C LEU A 188 -5.93 7.41 23.96
N GLY A 189 -5.73 6.15 24.37
CA GLY A 189 -6.78 5.14 24.37
C GLY A 189 -7.33 4.81 22.97
N PRO A 190 -8.56 4.25 22.89
CA PRO A 190 -9.16 3.85 21.62
C PRO A 190 -9.40 5.01 20.64
N GLY A 191 -9.76 6.21 21.13
CA GLY A 191 -10.12 7.37 20.31
C GLY A 191 -9.00 7.92 19.42
N LEU A 192 -7.75 7.52 19.67
CA LEU A 192 -6.65 7.78 18.74
C LEU A 192 -6.84 7.04 17.40
N ARG A 193 -7.39 5.82 17.42
CA ARG A 193 -7.59 5.02 16.19
C ARG A 193 -8.66 5.61 15.29
N ASP A 194 -9.61 6.36 15.84
CA ASP A 194 -10.61 7.13 15.08
C ASP A 194 -9.98 8.33 14.33
N ARG A 195 -8.68 8.60 14.54
CA ARG A 195 -7.90 9.64 13.83
C ARG A 195 -6.84 9.05 12.91
N ILE A 196 -6.72 7.72 12.83
CA ILE A 196 -5.74 6.99 12.02
C ILE A 196 -6.46 6.29 10.85
N GLY A 197 -5.98 6.50 9.64
CA GLY A 197 -6.35 5.74 8.45
C GLY A 197 -5.26 4.75 8.11
N LEU A 198 -5.58 3.45 8.09
CA LEU A 198 -4.62 2.38 7.85
C LEU A 198 -4.96 1.60 6.57
N LEU A 199 -4.00 1.58 5.64
CA LEU A 199 -3.91 0.59 4.57
C LEU A 199 -2.67 -0.26 4.84
N ALA A 200 -2.88 -1.49 5.29
CA ALA A 200 -1.79 -2.45 5.49
C ALA A 200 -1.57 -3.26 4.20
N HIS A 201 -0.53 -4.10 4.22
CA HIS A 201 -0.25 -5.07 3.14
C HIS A 201 -1.46 -5.98 2.84
N GLU A 202 -2.22 -6.36 3.87
CA GLU A 202 -3.55 -6.96 3.72
C GLU A 202 -4.62 -5.86 3.67
N LEU A 203 -5.52 -5.94 2.69
CA LEU A 203 -6.45 -4.85 2.35
C LEU A 203 -7.62 -4.68 3.32
N HIS A 204 -7.85 -5.67 4.20
CA HIS A 204 -8.92 -5.68 5.20
C HIS A 204 -10.32 -5.35 4.62
N LEU A 205 -10.61 -5.93 3.45
CA LEU A 205 -11.94 -5.93 2.83
C LEU A 205 -12.62 -7.27 3.09
N TYR A 206 -13.95 -7.27 3.22
CA TYR A 206 -14.78 -8.48 3.29
C TYR A 206 -15.10 -8.92 1.86
N PRO A 207 -14.54 -10.04 1.36
CA PRO A 207 -14.69 -10.44 -0.03
C PRO A 207 -16.11 -10.92 -0.37
N GLU A 208 -16.92 -11.33 0.61
CA GLU A 208 -18.30 -11.76 0.44
C GLU A 208 -19.29 -10.59 0.31
N LEU A 209 -18.87 -9.37 0.68
CA LEU A 209 -19.70 -8.17 0.62
C LEU A 209 -19.45 -7.38 -0.68
N SER A 210 -20.45 -6.59 -1.10
CA SER A 210 -20.28 -5.63 -2.20
C SER A 210 -19.34 -4.48 -1.83
N ALA A 211 -18.87 -3.73 -2.83
CA ALA A 211 -18.05 -2.54 -2.59
C ALA A 211 -18.76 -1.50 -1.71
N ARG A 212 -20.06 -1.27 -1.98
CA ARG A 212 -20.95 -0.41 -1.20
C ARG A 212 -21.19 -0.94 0.20
N GLN A 213 -21.39 -2.26 0.37
CA GLN A 213 -21.58 -2.88 1.68
C GLN A 213 -20.30 -2.79 2.53
N ASN A 214 -19.13 -3.04 1.95
CA ASN A 214 -17.83 -2.83 2.61
C ASN A 214 -17.71 -1.41 3.15
N LEU A 215 -17.89 -0.39 2.30
CA LEU A 215 -17.76 1.01 2.72
C LEU A 215 -18.84 1.41 3.74
N ARG A 216 -20.08 0.91 3.63
CA ARG A 216 -21.13 1.15 4.64
C ARG A 216 -20.78 0.56 6.01
N PHE A 217 -20.22 -0.64 6.05
CA PHE A 217 -19.78 -1.28 7.29
C PHE A 217 -18.73 -0.43 8.01
N PHE A 218 -17.69 0.01 7.30
CA PHE A 218 -16.68 0.90 7.89
C PHE A 218 -17.23 2.29 8.24
N ALA A 219 -18.16 2.86 7.45
CA ALA A 219 -18.86 4.10 7.83
C ALA A 219 -19.58 3.98 9.18
N GLN A 220 -20.31 2.88 9.41
CA GLN A 220 -20.99 2.61 10.68
C GLN A 220 -20.01 2.39 11.84
N LEU A 221 -18.88 1.72 11.62
CA LEU A 221 -17.83 1.56 12.64
C LEU A 221 -17.24 2.91 13.08
N TYR A 222 -17.10 3.86 12.17
CA TYR A 222 -16.65 5.23 12.46
C TYR A 222 -17.77 6.20 12.85
N GLY A 223 -19.03 5.74 12.98
CA GLY A 223 -20.17 6.60 13.36
C GLY A 223 -20.59 7.62 12.30
N LEU A 224 -20.24 7.39 11.03
CA LEU A 224 -20.54 8.28 9.91
C LEU A 224 -21.92 8.00 9.31
N ALA A 225 -22.48 9.01 8.64
CA ALA A 225 -23.63 8.82 7.75
C ALA A 225 -23.30 7.82 6.63
N THR A 226 -24.22 6.87 6.40
CA THR A 226 -24.02 5.76 5.44
C THR A 226 -24.38 6.10 3.99
N ARG A 227 -24.98 7.28 3.75
CA ARG A 227 -25.27 7.87 2.44
C ARG A 227 -24.47 9.17 2.30
N GLY A 228 -23.81 9.40 1.17
CA GLY A 228 -22.97 10.59 0.92
C GLY A 228 -21.47 10.33 1.07
N PRO A 229 -20.91 10.01 2.27
CA PRO A 229 -19.51 9.60 2.40
C PRO A 229 -19.17 8.34 1.60
N VAL A 230 -20.05 7.33 1.64
CA VAL A 230 -19.90 6.07 0.89
C VAL A 230 -19.93 6.30 -0.62
N ASP A 231 -20.87 7.11 -1.11
CA ASP A 231 -21.02 7.35 -2.54
C ASP A 231 -19.82 8.15 -3.10
N ARG A 232 -19.36 9.17 -2.37
CA ARG A 232 -18.10 9.89 -2.72
C ARG A 232 -16.85 9.00 -2.65
N ALA A 233 -16.82 8.02 -1.76
CA ALA A 233 -15.72 7.04 -1.69
C ALA A 233 -15.76 6.06 -2.87
N LEU A 234 -16.95 5.64 -3.33
CA LEU A 234 -17.12 4.83 -4.55
C LEU A 234 -16.77 5.61 -5.82
N GLU A 235 -17.09 6.91 -5.85
CA GLU A 235 -16.73 7.83 -6.94
C GLU A 235 -15.21 8.06 -6.99
N ALA A 236 -14.59 8.42 -5.87
CA ALA A 236 -13.14 8.60 -5.77
C ALA A 236 -12.35 7.30 -6.06
N ALA A 237 -12.89 6.14 -5.65
CA ALA A 237 -12.33 4.85 -6.00
C ALA A 237 -12.53 4.48 -7.48
N GLY A 238 -13.39 5.16 -8.25
CA GLY A 238 -13.72 4.81 -9.63
C GLY A 238 -14.43 3.45 -9.73
N LEU A 239 -15.42 3.23 -8.86
CA LEU A 239 -16.18 1.97 -8.71
C LEU A 239 -17.70 2.21 -8.53
N SER A 240 -18.23 3.36 -8.94
CA SER A 240 -19.66 3.70 -8.75
C SER A 240 -20.60 2.85 -9.61
N ASP A 241 -20.16 2.52 -10.82
CA ASP A 241 -20.79 1.57 -11.75
C ASP A 241 -20.80 0.12 -11.23
N ARG A 242 -19.86 -0.20 -10.33
CA ARG A 242 -19.65 -1.53 -9.73
C ARG A 242 -19.93 -1.56 -8.22
N ALA A 243 -20.66 -0.57 -7.71
CA ALA A 243 -20.86 -0.38 -6.29
C ALA A 243 -21.50 -1.61 -5.61
N ASP A 244 -22.37 -2.30 -6.34
CA ASP A 244 -23.16 -3.41 -5.83
C ASP A 244 -22.64 -4.79 -6.31
N GLU A 245 -21.50 -4.83 -7.02
CA GLU A 245 -20.73 -6.06 -7.30
C GLU A 245 -19.97 -6.54 -6.04
N VAL A 246 -19.86 -7.87 -5.89
CA VAL A 246 -19.17 -8.53 -4.76
C VAL A 246 -17.65 -8.46 -4.89
N VAL A 247 -16.96 -8.08 -3.81
CA VAL A 247 -15.52 -7.77 -3.81
C VAL A 247 -14.62 -8.98 -4.12
N SER A 248 -15.08 -10.21 -3.93
CA SER A 248 -14.35 -11.43 -4.36
C SER A 248 -14.12 -11.49 -5.88
N GLY A 249 -15.01 -10.89 -6.68
CA GLY A 249 -14.87 -10.79 -8.14
C GLY A 249 -13.92 -9.67 -8.61
N PHE A 250 -13.44 -8.81 -7.72
CA PHE A 250 -12.65 -7.64 -8.09
C PHE A 250 -11.19 -7.98 -8.43
N SER A 251 -10.67 -7.29 -9.45
CA SER A 251 -9.24 -7.29 -9.75
C SER A 251 -8.43 -6.76 -8.56
N ARG A 252 -7.12 -7.03 -8.54
CA ARG A 252 -6.23 -6.53 -7.47
C ARG A 252 -6.31 -5.00 -7.36
N GLY A 253 -6.22 -4.29 -8.48
CA GLY A 253 -6.28 -2.82 -8.51
C GLY A 253 -7.64 -2.24 -8.11
N MET A 254 -8.75 -2.93 -8.38
CA MET A 254 -10.07 -2.54 -7.87
C MET A 254 -10.15 -2.67 -6.35
N ARG A 255 -9.67 -3.79 -5.79
CA ARG A 255 -9.58 -4.00 -4.33
C ARG A 255 -8.65 -2.98 -3.67
N GLN A 256 -7.52 -2.67 -4.31
CA GLN A 256 -6.57 -1.66 -3.84
C GLN A 256 -7.24 -0.27 -3.72
N ARG A 257 -7.93 0.19 -4.78
CA ARG A 257 -8.68 1.47 -4.79
C ARG A 257 -9.77 1.52 -3.72
N LEU A 258 -10.55 0.44 -3.59
CA LEU A 258 -11.59 0.35 -2.56
C LEU A 258 -11.02 0.38 -1.13
N ALA A 259 -9.92 -0.33 -0.89
CA ALA A 259 -9.26 -0.38 0.41
C ALA A 259 -8.58 0.95 0.80
N LEU A 260 -8.09 1.70 -0.20
CA LEU A 260 -7.56 3.05 -0.02
C LEU A 260 -8.66 4.01 0.43
N GLU A 261 -9.78 4.11 -0.30
CA GLU A 261 -10.87 5.01 0.11
C GLU A 261 -11.57 4.55 1.40
N ARG A 262 -11.65 3.24 1.68
CA ARG A 262 -12.05 2.70 3.00
C ARG A 262 -11.19 3.26 4.13
N ALA A 263 -9.87 3.35 3.94
CA ALA A 263 -8.94 3.85 4.95
C ALA A 263 -9.01 5.39 5.14
N LEU A 264 -9.62 6.12 4.20
CA LEU A 264 -9.76 7.59 4.21
C LEU A 264 -11.18 8.06 4.54
N LEU A 265 -12.15 7.15 4.58
CA LEU A 265 -13.59 7.42 4.68
C LEU A 265 -13.98 8.34 5.84
N HIS A 266 -13.30 8.20 6.98
CA HIS A 266 -13.52 8.96 8.22
C HIS A 266 -12.68 10.23 8.35
N ARG A 267 -11.96 10.64 7.29
CA ARG A 267 -11.08 11.83 7.28
C ARG A 267 -10.05 11.80 8.43
N PRO A 268 -9.15 10.80 8.45
CA PRO A 268 -8.12 10.67 9.48
C PRO A 268 -7.13 11.85 9.47
N ARG A 269 -6.53 12.13 10.62
CA ARG A 269 -5.39 13.07 10.75
C ARG A 269 -4.05 12.43 10.44
N LEU A 270 -3.93 11.12 10.66
CA LEU A 270 -2.73 10.35 10.31
C LEU A 270 -3.08 9.25 9.31
N VAL A 271 -2.53 9.34 8.10
CA VAL A 271 -2.67 8.33 7.04
C VAL A 271 -1.42 7.46 7.05
N LEU A 272 -1.58 6.15 7.24
CA LEU A 272 -0.50 5.16 7.32
C LEU A 272 -0.72 4.09 6.25
N PHE A 273 0.01 4.16 5.15
CA PHE A 273 -0.17 3.26 4.01
C PHE A 273 1.09 2.43 3.74
N ASP A 274 0.93 1.11 3.62
CA ASP A 274 1.97 0.16 3.28
C ASP A 274 1.79 -0.31 1.82
N GLU A 275 2.72 0.09 0.95
CA GLU A 275 2.73 -0.17 -0.50
C GLU A 275 1.41 0.20 -1.26
N PRO A 276 0.86 1.42 -1.06
CA PRO A 276 -0.49 1.81 -1.51
C PRO A 276 -0.74 1.74 -3.01
N PHE A 277 0.31 1.84 -3.82
CA PHE A 277 0.22 1.88 -5.29
C PHE A 277 0.28 0.49 -5.96
N THR A 278 0.45 -0.59 -5.17
CA THR A 278 0.72 -1.92 -5.73
C THR A 278 -0.45 -2.47 -6.55
N GLY A 279 -0.21 -2.70 -7.85
CA GLY A 279 -1.20 -3.26 -8.76
C GLY A 279 -2.25 -2.24 -9.24
N LEU A 280 -1.96 -0.95 -9.11
CA LEU A 280 -2.64 0.12 -9.81
C LEU A 280 -1.98 0.38 -11.17
N ASP A 281 -2.76 0.90 -12.13
CA ASP A 281 -2.25 1.50 -13.37
C ASP A 281 -1.83 2.97 -13.13
N ASP A 282 -1.05 3.54 -14.06
CA ASP A 282 -0.50 4.90 -13.96
C ASP A 282 -1.57 5.97 -13.68
N ARG A 283 -2.77 5.82 -14.25
CA ARG A 283 -3.89 6.75 -14.03
C ARG A 283 -4.41 6.64 -12.59
N ALA A 284 -4.61 5.42 -12.09
CA ALA A 284 -5.03 5.18 -10.72
C ALA A 284 -3.95 5.62 -9.70
N VAL A 285 -2.66 5.45 -10.02
CA VAL A 285 -1.54 5.99 -9.23
C VAL A 285 -1.58 7.51 -9.16
N GLY A 286 -1.79 8.19 -10.30
CA GLY A 286 -1.93 9.65 -10.35
C GLY A 286 -3.10 10.16 -9.48
N LEU A 287 -4.28 9.56 -9.64
CA LEU A 287 -5.47 9.91 -8.85
C LEU A 287 -5.27 9.71 -7.34
N ALA A 288 -4.64 8.60 -6.94
CA ALA A 288 -4.31 8.31 -5.53
C ALA A 288 -3.23 9.28 -4.99
N SER A 289 -2.24 9.64 -5.81
CA SER A 289 -1.21 10.63 -5.45
C SER A 289 -1.82 12.00 -5.20
N ASP A 290 -2.68 12.48 -6.09
CA ASP A 290 -3.39 13.75 -5.93
C ASP A 290 -4.35 13.76 -4.74
N ARG A 291 -4.96 12.61 -4.44
CA ARG A 291 -5.79 12.42 -3.24
C ARG A 291 -4.97 12.59 -1.96
N LEU A 292 -3.77 12.04 -1.91
CA LEU A 292 -2.84 12.18 -0.79
C LEU A 292 -2.29 13.61 -0.65
N ARG A 293 -1.94 14.26 -1.77
CA ARG A 293 -1.52 15.67 -1.80
C ARG A 293 -2.60 16.61 -1.22
N ARG A 294 -3.87 16.41 -1.61
CA ARG A 294 -4.98 17.20 -1.04
C ARG A 294 -5.15 16.96 0.46
N LEU A 295 -5.10 15.71 0.92
CA LEU A 295 -5.20 15.41 2.35
C LEU A 295 -4.07 16.04 3.18
N ALA A 296 -2.83 16.03 2.67
CA ALA A 296 -1.71 16.71 3.31
C ALA A 296 -1.93 18.23 3.34
N ALA A 297 -2.35 18.84 2.23
CA ALA A 297 -2.68 20.27 2.17
C ALA A 297 -3.82 20.68 3.12
N ASP A 298 -4.80 19.79 3.36
CA ASP A 298 -5.88 19.94 4.34
C ASP A 298 -5.40 19.71 5.82
N GLY A 299 -4.10 19.54 6.03
CA GLY A 299 -3.47 19.39 7.35
C GLY A 299 -3.41 17.97 7.90
N ALA A 300 -3.56 16.93 7.06
CA ALA A 300 -3.24 15.56 7.48
C ALA A 300 -1.72 15.32 7.49
N ILE A 301 -1.30 14.36 8.30
CA ILE A 301 0.04 13.77 8.30
C ILE A 301 -0.04 12.47 7.49
N VAL A 302 0.77 12.32 6.45
CA VAL A 302 0.77 11.14 5.59
C VAL A 302 2.10 10.42 5.71
N VAL A 303 2.06 9.11 5.98
CA VAL A 303 3.24 8.24 6.03
C VAL A 303 3.01 7.06 5.10
N LEU A 304 3.89 6.93 4.11
CA LEU A 304 3.81 5.94 3.03
C LEU A 304 5.04 5.05 3.10
N ALA A 305 4.88 3.74 3.31
CA ALA A 305 5.96 2.81 3.04
C ALA A 305 5.94 2.41 1.57
N THR A 306 7.07 2.56 0.89
CA THR A 306 7.26 1.96 -0.42
C THR A 306 8.70 1.53 -0.71
N HIS A 307 8.87 0.66 -1.69
CA HIS A 307 10.14 0.34 -2.33
C HIS A 307 10.29 0.98 -3.72
N ASP A 308 9.24 1.64 -4.23
CA ASP A 308 9.29 2.39 -5.48
C ASP A 308 9.82 3.81 -5.24
N LEU A 309 11.02 4.06 -5.75
CA LEU A 309 11.73 5.34 -5.60
C LEU A 309 11.26 6.37 -6.62
N ASP A 310 10.79 5.94 -7.79
CA ASP A 310 10.37 6.84 -8.87
C ASP A 310 8.98 7.42 -8.53
N LEU A 311 8.09 6.63 -7.89
CA LEU A 311 6.84 7.13 -7.29
C LEU A 311 7.07 8.04 -6.09
N ALA A 312 8.13 7.81 -5.31
CA ALA A 312 8.43 8.63 -4.14
C ALA A 312 8.93 10.05 -4.52
N ASP A 313 9.86 10.17 -5.49
CA ASP A 313 10.55 11.43 -5.87
C ASP A 313 9.58 12.56 -6.26
N GLY A 314 8.40 12.22 -6.79
CA GLY A 314 7.36 13.19 -7.20
C GLY A 314 6.19 13.38 -6.22
N LEU A 315 6.11 12.64 -5.12
CA LEU A 315 4.96 12.64 -4.19
C LEU A 315 5.30 13.09 -2.77
N VAL A 316 6.45 12.69 -2.25
CA VAL A 316 6.78 12.85 -0.83
C VAL A 316 7.38 14.24 -0.56
N THR A 317 7.07 14.83 0.59
CA THR A 317 7.71 16.08 1.08
C THR A 317 8.93 15.78 1.95
N ARG A 318 9.01 14.56 2.49
CA ARG A 318 10.08 14.08 3.40
C ARG A 318 10.40 12.63 3.09
N VAL A 319 11.65 12.24 3.29
CA VAL A 319 12.14 10.87 3.09
C VAL A 319 12.82 10.37 4.35
N ALA A 320 12.40 9.19 4.80
CA ALA A 320 13.02 8.43 5.88
C ALA A 320 13.57 7.12 5.30
N LEU A 321 14.90 7.02 5.15
CA LEU A 321 15.57 5.80 4.67
C LEU A 321 15.76 4.82 5.82
N ILE A 322 15.18 3.62 5.71
CA ILE A 322 15.23 2.57 6.72
C ILE A 322 15.97 1.33 6.18
N ARG A 323 16.96 0.83 6.94
CA ARG A 323 17.70 -0.42 6.66
C ARG A 323 17.90 -1.18 7.97
N ASP A 324 17.63 -2.48 7.97
CA ASP A 324 17.81 -3.39 9.12
C ASP A 324 17.24 -2.89 10.46
N GLY A 325 16.05 -2.28 10.39
CA GLY A 325 15.33 -1.72 11.53
C GLY A 325 15.90 -0.39 12.04
N ARG A 326 16.85 0.24 11.34
CA ARG A 326 17.47 1.53 11.69
C ARG A 326 17.15 2.60 10.65
N LEU A 327 17.08 3.84 11.10
CA LEU A 327 16.95 5.02 10.27
C LEU A 327 18.36 5.46 9.83
N LEU A 328 18.59 5.60 8.54
CA LEU A 328 19.87 6.01 7.94
C LEU A 328 19.90 7.50 7.59
N SER A 329 18.77 8.04 7.14
CA SER A 329 18.56 9.45 6.80
C SER A 329 17.09 9.80 7.04
N ASP A 330 16.84 11.04 7.42
CA ASP A 330 15.51 11.60 7.68
C ASP A 330 15.50 13.08 7.26
N GLU A 331 15.06 13.36 6.05
CA GLU A 331 15.36 14.63 5.37
C GLU A 331 14.22 15.11 4.46
N PRO A 332 14.14 16.43 4.13
CA PRO A 332 13.24 16.93 3.11
C PRO A 332 13.44 16.22 1.77
N ALA A 333 12.36 15.99 1.04
CA ALA A 333 12.43 15.46 -0.30
C ALA A 333 13.16 16.44 -1.22
N SER A 334 14.11 15.91 -2.00
CA SER A 334 14.93 16.64 -2.95
C SER A 334 15.00 15.84 -4.25
N THR A 335 14.90 16.51 -5.40
CA THR A 335 15.01 15.90 -6.73
C THR A 335 16.20 14.95 -6.83
N GLY A 336 16.02 13.79 -7.48
CA GLY A 336 17.08 12.82 -7.67
C GLY A 336 17.24 11.84 -6.50
N LEU A 337 16.17 11.65 -5.71
CA LEU A 337 16.08 10.68 -4.61
C LEU A 337 16.67 9.31 -4.95
N ARG A 338 16.42 8.81 -6.17
CA ARG A 338 16.93 7.52 -6.62
C ARG A 338 18.45 7.44 -6.68
N ALA A 339 19.15 8.52 -7.04
CA ALA A 339 20.61 8.57 -7.03
C ALA A 339 21.15 8.58 -5.60
N ARG A 340 20.53 9.40 -4.73
CA ARG A 340 20.87 9.50 -3.29
C ARG A 340 20.65 8.18 -2.55
N TYR A 341 19.52 7.51 -2.80
CA TYR A 341 19.21 6.19 -2.24
C TYR A 341 20.25 5.14 -2.66
N ARG A 342 20.65 5.10 -3.94
CA ARG A 342 21.70 4.17 -4.40
C ARG A 342 23.04 4.44 -3.71
N ALA A 343 23.41 5.71 -3.52
CA ALA A 343 24.64 6.05 -2.80
C ALA A 343 24.58 5.56 -1.33
N LEU A 344 23.50 5.85 -0.61
CA LEU A 344 23.34 5.47 0.80
C LEU A 344 23.23 3.94 1.02
N ILE A 345 22.60 3.22 0.08
CA ILE A 345 22.43 1.76 0.19
C ILE A 345 23.65 0.99 -0.35
N GLY A 346 24.34 1.51 -1.36
CA GLY A 346 25.48 0.86 -2.01
C GLY A 346 26.87 1.22 -1.46
N ALA A 347 26.98 2.24 -0.60
CA ALA A 347 28.24 2.63 0.05
C ALA A 347 28.44 1.98 1.44
N THR A 348 27.92 0.76 1.66
CA THR A 348 28.13 -0.03 2.89
C THR A 348 28.05 -1.52 2.59
#